data_AF-A0A4R4D8Q4-F1
#
_entry.id   AF-A0A4R4D8Q4-F1
#
_cell.length_a   1.000
_cell.length_b   1.000
_cell.length_c   1.000
_cell.angle_alpha   90.00
_cell.angle_beta   90.00
_cell.angle_gamma   90.00
#
_symmetry.space_group_name_H-M   'P 1'
#
loop_
_entity.id
_entity.type
_entity.pdbx_description
1 polymer ?
#
loop_
_entity_poly.entity_id
_entity_poly.type
_entity_poly.pdbx_seq_one_letter_code
_entity_poly.pdbx_strand_id
1 'polypeptide(L)'
;MWRDAIRRLLVGLGAVRRPDLVARTMDRHPTPEELPAGRLVVVQDGGRQKWACFRCPGGCGARLQLSLNPTRRPRWGVSLDWLHRPSISPSVHQTNACRCHFWVRQGAIDWCRDTGTRPPVSNAPLATSPMEGPSR
;
A
#
# COMPACT_ATOMS: atom_id res chain seq x y z
N MET A 1 -20.70 -9.96 -5.20
CA MET A 1 -20.83 -10.89 -6.36
C MET A 1 -21.21 -10.16 -7.64
N TRP A 2 -22.36 -9.48 -7.72
CA TRP A 2 -22.78 -8.70 -8.92
C TRP A 2 -21.83 -7.57 -9.34
N ARG A 3 -21.35 -6.73 -8.42
CA ARG A 3 -20.37 -5.64 -8.74
C ARG A 3 -19.08 -6.15 -9.37
N ASP A 4 -18.60 -7.33 -8.96
CA ASP A 4 -17.42 -7.95 -9.55
C ASP A 4 -17.67 -8.40 -10.99
N ALA A 5 -18.87 -8.93 -11.27
CA ALA A 5 -19.29 -9.31 -12.61
C ALA A 5 -19.43 -8.07 -13.51
N ILE A 6 -20.06 -7.00 -13.01
CA ILE A 6 -20.20 -5.74 -13.74
C ILE A 6 -18.84 -5.12 -14.03
N ARG A 7 -17.92 -5.08 -13.04
CA ARG A 7 -16.55 -4.63 -13.28
C ARG A 7 -15.87 -5.43 -14.39
N ARG A 8 -15.96 -6.77 -14.35
CA ARG A 8 -15.36 -7.64 -15.37
C ARG A 8 -15.97 -7.40 -16.75
N LEU A 9 -17.29 -7.20 -16.83
CA LEU A 9 -17.99 -6.86 -18.06
C LEU A 9 -17.52 -5.51 -18.61
N LEU A 10 -17.50 -4.46 -17.79
CA LEU A 10 -17.05 -3.12 -18.21
C LEU A 10 -15.59 -3.11 -18.67
N VAL A 11 -14.72 -3.91 -18.03
CA VAL A 11 -13.33 -4.09 -18.46
C VAL A 11 -13.27 -4.85 -19.79
N GLY A 12 -14.06 -5.93 -19.95
CA GLY A 12 -14.11 -6.72 -21.18
C GLY A 12 -14.66 -5.93 -22.37
N LEU A 13 -15.59 -5.01 -22.13
CA LEU A 13 -16.14 -4.08 -23.12
C LEU A 13 -15.25 -2.86 -23.38
N GLY A 14 -14.12 -2.71 -22.68
CA GLY A 14 -13.22 -1.56 -22.82
C GLY A 14 -13.75 -0.24 -22.25
N ALA A 15 -14.93 -0.23 -21.62
CA ALA A 15 -15.53 0.96 -21.00
C ALA A 15 -14.73 1.45 -19.78
N VAL A 16 -13.93 0.58 -19.16
CA VAL A 16 -13.12 0.87 -17.97
C VAL A 16 -11.75 0.21 -18.10
N ARG A 17 -10.67 0.94 -17.77
CA ARG A 17 -9.32 0.37 -17.64
C ARG A 17 -9.30 -0.76 -16.60
N ARG A 18 -8.63 -1.88 -16.93
CA ARG A 18 -8.41 -2.97 -15.98
C ARG A 18 -7.65 -2.43 -14.74
N PRO A 19 -8.21 -2.53 -13.54
CA PRO A 19 -7.54 -2.04 -12.34
C PRO A 19 -6.39 -2.97 -11.95
N ASP A 20 -5.30 -2.38 -11.49
CA ASP A 20 -4.14 -3.08 -10.92
C ASP A 20 -4.45 -3.59 -9.51
N LEU A 21 -5.27 -2.86 -8.76
CA LEU A 21 -5.73 -3.21 -7.41
C LEU A 21 -7.25 -3.25 -7.32
N VAL A 22 -7.76 -4.29 -6.65
CA VAL A 22 -9.17 -4.38 -6.26
C VAL A 22 -9.26 -4.60 -4.76
N ALA A 23 -10.07 -3.78 -4.11
CA ALA A 23 -10.23 -3.80 -2.68
C ALA A 23 -11.28 -4.81 -2.20
N ARG A 24 -11.06 -5.33 -0.99
CA ARG A 24 -12.04 -6.02 -0.16
C ARG A 24 -11.94 -5.47 1.26
N THR A 25 -13.02 -5.60 2.03
CA THR A 25 -13.04 -5.19 3.44
C THR A 25 -13.05 -6.42 4.33
N MET A 26 -12.28 -6.40 5.42
CA MET A 26 -12.23 -7.42 6.46
C MET A 26 -12.25 -6.76 7.83
N ASP A 27 -12.74 -7.45 8.85
CA ASP A 27 -12.74 -7.00 10.25
C ASP A 27 -11.43 -7.31 10.98
N ARG A 28 -10.68 -8.30 10.48
CA ARG A 28 -9.37 -8.71 10.98
C ARG A 28 -8.25 -8.48 9.97
N HIS A 29 -7.01 -8.63 10.44
CA HIS A 29 -5.85 -8.62 9.55
C HIS A 29 -5.87 -9.85 8.63
N PRO A 30 -5.54 -9.67 7.34
CA PRO A 30 -5.44 -10.78 6.39
C PRO A 30 -4.21 -11.63 6.66
N THR A 31 -4.32 -12.94 6.41
CA THR A 31 -3.16 -13.83 6.30
C THR A 31 -2.43 -13.60 4.95
N PRO A 32 -1.20 -14.09 4.78
CA PRO A 32 -0.47 -13.96 3.52
C PRO A 32 -1.20 -14.54 2.29
N GLU A 33 -2.01 -15.58 2.48
CA GLU A 33 -2.79 -16.27 1.44
C GLU A 33 -4.01 -15.44 1.02
N GLU A 34 -4.59 -14.70 1.98
CA GLU A 34 -5.71 -13.77 1.76
C GLU A 34 -5.29 -12.45 1.10
N LEU A 35 -3.99 -12.30 0.85
CA LEU A 35 -3.39 -11.11 0.27
C LEU A 35 -2.64 -11.40 -1.03
N PRO A 36 -3.28 -11.95 -2.08
CA PRO A 36 -2.61 -12.19 -3.35
C PRO A 36 -2.28 -10.87 -4.07
N ALA A 37 -1.40 -10.95 -5.08
CA ALA A 37 -1.08 -9.79 -5.91
C ALA A 37 -2.35 -9.21 -6.57
N GLY A 38 -2.41 -7.88 -6.69
CA GLY A 38 -3.57 -7.19 -7.24
C GLY A 38 -4.77 -7.07 -6.28
N ARG A 39 -4.62 -7.48 -5.01
CA ARG A 39 -5.64 -7.31 -3.98
C ARG A 39 -5.20 -6.37 -2.88
N LEU A 40 -6.13 -5.51 -2.48
CA LEU A 40 -6.03 -4.68 -1.30
C LEU A 40 -7.10 -5.08 -0.30
N VAL A 41 -6.73 -5.21 0.96
CA VAL A 41 -7.63 -5.48 2.07
C VAL A 41 -7.68 -4.25 2.95
N VAL A 42 -8.87 -3.66 3.08
CA VAL A 42 -9.15 -2.62 4.07
C VAL A 42 -9.60 -3.32 5.34
N VAL A 43 -8.80 -3.24 6.40
CA VAL A 43 -9.17 -3.71 7.72
C VAL A 43 -10.03 -2.63 8.39
N GLN A 44 -11.29 -2.94 8.64
CA GLN A 44 -12.27 -2.03 9.21
C GLN A 44 -13.03 -2.71 10.34
N ASP A 45 -13.12 -2.04 11.48
CA ASP A 45 -13.85 -2.55 12.65
C ASP A 45 -14.61 -1.38 13.30
N GLY A 46 -15.86 -1.63 13.71
CA GLY A 46 -16.75 -0.61 14.26
C GLY A 46 -16.95 0.60 13.34
N GLY A 47 -16.97 0.41 12.02
CA GLY A 47 -17.09 1.49 11.03
C GLY A 47 -15.81 2.32 10.82
N ARG A 48 -14.71 2.00 11.51
CA ARG A 48 -13.44 2.72 11.41
C ARG A 48 -12.42 1.90 10.63
N GLN A 49 -11.88 2.50 9.58
CA GLN A 49 -10.76 1.93 8.84
C GLN A 49 -9.48 2.00 9.69
N LYS A 50 -8.80 0.87 9.84
CA LYS A 50 -7.58 0.74 10.66
C LYS A 50 -6.33 0.57 9.79
N TRP A 51 -6.41 -0.28 8.76
CA TRP A 51 -5.28 -0.63 7.91
C TRP A 51 -5.68 -0.82 6.46
N ALA A 52 -4.78 -0.51 5.54
CA ALA A 52 -4.81 -1.04 4.18
C ALA A 52 -3.62 -1.98 3.98
N CYS A 53 -3.92 -3.25 3.73
CA CYS A 53 -2.94 -4.29 3.49
C CYS A 53 -2.94 -4.69 2.02
N PHE A 54 -1.78 -4.83 1.40
CA PHE A 54 -1.63 -5.37 0.04
C PHE A 54 -0.18 -5.80 -0.22
N ARG A 55 0.07 -6.56 -1.29
CA ARG A 55 1.45 -6.88 -1.71
C ARG A 55 2.01 -5.73 -2.53
N CYS A 56 3.31 -5.48 -2.36
CA CYS A 56 4.04 -4.49 -3.11
C CYS A 56 3.91 -4.76 -4.62
N PRO A 57 3.44 -3.79 -5.41
CA PRO A 57 3.30 -3.94 -6.85
C PRO A 57 4.65 -3.91 -7.60
N GLY A 58 5.74 -3.53 -6.92
CA GLY A 58 7.09 -3.45 -7.51
C GLY A 58 7.79 -4.80 -7.65
N GLY A 59 7.10 -5.92 -7.44
CA GLY A 59 7.64 -7.27 -7.65
C GLY A 59 8.45 -7.86 -6.50
N CYS A 60 8.79 -7.08 -5.47
CA CYS A 60 9.56 -7.58 -4.32
C CYS A 60 8.79 -8.53 -3.38
N GLY A 61 7.47 -8.68 -3.58
CA GLY A 61 6.61 -9.55 -2.78
C GLY A 61 6.33 -9.06 -1.35
N ALA A 62 6.95 -7.96 -0.90
CA ALA A 62 6.77 -7.44 0.44
C ALA A 62 5.30 -7.09 0.74
N ARG A 63 4.84 -7.41 1.95
CA ARG A 63 3.53 -7.01 2.47
C ARG A 63 3.58 -5.54 2.91
N LEU A 64 2.72 -4.73 2.33
CA LEU A 64 2.49 -3.34 2.71
C LEU A 64 1.34 -3.28 3.71
N GLN A 65 1.53 -2.55 4.82
CA GLN A 65 0.52 -2.32 5.84
C GLN A 65 0.47 -0.82 6.14
N LEU A 66 -0.46 -0.13 5.51
CA LEU A 66 -0.63 1.32 5.64
C LEU A 66 -1.58 1.61 6.79
N SER A 67 -1.15 2.42 7.75
CA SER A 67 -2.01 2.85 8.83
C SER A 67 -3.04 3.86 8.32
N LEU A 68 -4.31 3.59 8.58
CA LEU A 68 -5.44 4.48 8.25
C LEU A 68 -5.88 5.31 9.45
N ASN A 69 -5.14 5.23 10.56
CA ASN A 69 -5.44 5.97 11.76
C ASN A 69 -5.11 7.47 11.57
N PRO A 70 -6.09 8.38 11.70
CA PRO A 70 -5.85 9.82 11.50
C PRO A 70 -4.88 10.44 12.52
N THR A 71 -4.64 9.78 13.67
CA THR A 71 -3.78 10.29 14.74
C THR A 71 -2.34 9.81 14.69
N ARG A 72 -2.01 8.84 13.83
CA ARG A 72 -0.64 8.29 13.70
C ARG A 72 0.01 8.72 12.39
N ARG A 73 1.33 8.90 12.38
CA ARG A 73 2.11 9.16 11.16
C ARG A 73 3.05 7.99 10.88
N PRO A 74 3.31 7.65 9.60
CA PRO A 74 2.63 8.15 8.41
C PRO A 74 1.14 7.75 8.35
N ARG A 75 0.29 8.64 7.82
CA ARG A 75 -1.16 8.45 7.72
C ARG A 75 -1.56 8.30 6.27
N TRP A 76 -2.42 7.32 5.99
CA TRP A 76 -3.09 7.19 4.71
C TRP A 76 -4.61 7.23 4.87
N GLY A 77 -5.30 7.66 3.83
CA GLY A 77 -6.73 7.52 3.64
C GLY A 77 -6.97 6.60 2.46
N VAL A 78 -8.00 5.75 2.57
CA VAL A 78 -8.44 4.88 1.49
C VAL A 78 -9.91 5.12 1.21
N SER A 79 -10.23 5.43 -0.04
CA SER A 79 -11.61 5.46 -0.53
C SER A 79 -11.81 4.37 -1.57
N LEU A 80 -13.01 3.79 -1.59
CA LEU A 80 -13.39 2.78 -2.58
C LEU A 80 -14.50 3.35 -3.45
N ASP A 81 -14.38 3.21 -4.76
CA ASP A 81 -15.51 3.48 -5.65
C ASP A 81 -16.51 2.32 -5.66
N TRP A 82 -17.62 2.50 -6.40
CA TRP A 82 -18.67 1.49 -6.51
C TRP A 82 -18.20 0.16 -7.15
N LEU A 83 -17.11 0.18 -7.92
CA LEU A 83 -16.49 -1.01 -8.53
C LEU A 83 -15.45 -1.68 -7.62
N HIS A 84 -15.36 -1.24 -6.36
CA HIS A 84 -14.36 -1.69 -5.38
C HIS A 84 -12.92 -1.40 -5.82
N ARG A 85 -12.70 -0.32 -6.55
CA ARG A 85 -11.36 0.12 -6.93
C ARG A 85 -10.86 1.14 -5.90
N PRO A 86 -9.71 0.88 -5.24
CA PRO A 86 -9.21 1.74 -4.18
C PRO A 86 -8.54 3.00 -4.73
N SER A 87 -8.64 4.10 -3.98
CA SER A 87 -7.76 5.26 -4.10
C SER A 87 -7.06 5.47 -2.76
N ILE A 88 -5.75 5.68 -2.78
CA ILE A 88 -4.92 5.86 -1.58
C ILE A 88 -4.30 7.26 -1.61
N SER A 89 -4.39 7.97 -0.48
CA SER A 89 -3.77 9.28 -0.30
C SER A 89 -3.13 9.40 1.08
N PRO A 90 -1.89 9.90 1.21
CA PRO A 90 -0.96 10.34 0.16
C PRO A 90 -0.37 9.16 -0.63
N SER A 91 0.64 9.41 -1.47
CA SER A 91 1.39 8.36 -2.15
C SER A 91 2.01 7.36 -1.17
N VAL A 92 2.34 6.18 -1.69
CA VAL A 92 3.02 5.13 -0.95
C VAL A 92 4.47 5.13 -1.37
N HIS A 93 5.37 5.42 -0.43
CA HIS A 93 6.81 5.41 -0.64
C HIS A 93 7.45 4.40 0.33
N GLN A 94 7.96 3.31 -0.23
CA GLN A 94 8.71 2.32 0.55
C GLN A 94 10.18 2.70 0.66
N THR A 95 10.71 2.62 1.87
CA THR A 95 12.14 2.83 2.15
C THR A 95 12.95 1.53 2.22
N ASN A 96 12.30 0.38 1.97
CA ASN A 96 12.97 -0.91 1.87
C ASN A 96 13.78 -1.02 0.56
N ALA A 97 14.46 -2.14 0.32
CA ALA A 97 15.29 -2.33 -0.88
C ALA A 97 14.55 -2.08 -2.21
N CYS A 98 13.23 -2.33 -2.26
CA CYS A 98 12.38 -2.15 -3.44
C CYS A 98 12.20 -0.68 -3.83
N ARG A 99 12.26 0.26 -2.87
CA ARG A 99 12.17 1.72 -3.12
C ARG A 99 11.02 2.14 -4.04
N CYS A 100 9.89 1.43 -3.98
CA CYS A 100 8.74 1.76 -4.81
C CYS A 100 8.08 3.03 -4.29
N HIS A 101 7.76 3.94 -5.22
CA HIS A 101 7.00 5.14 -4.96
C HIS A 101 5.87 5.28 -5.99
N PHE A 102 4.62 5.18 -5.53
CA PHE A 102 3.47 5.18 -6.42
C PHE A 102 2.23 5.82 -5.79
N TRP A 103 1.34 6.27 -6.65
CA TRP A 103 -0.04 6.63 -6.32
C TRP A 103 -0.98 5.49 -6.65
N VAL A 104 -2.10 5.41 -5.93
CA VAL A 104 -3.20 4.51 -6.26
C VAL A 104 -4.46 5.34 -6.45
N ARG A 105 -5.05 5.30 -7.63
CA ARG A 105 -6.26 6.07 -7.99
C ARG A 105 -7.22 5.17 -8.74
N GLN A 106 -8.43 4.97 -8.20
CA GLN A 106 -9.45 4.11 -8.81
C GLN A 106 -8.89 2.75 -9.26
N GLY A 107 -8.05 2.16 -8.42
CA GLY A 107 -7.42 0.85 -8.63
C GLY A 107 -6.26 0.86 -9.64
N ALA A 108 -5.96 1.97 -10.30
CA ALA A 108 -4.75 2.11 -11.12
C ALA A 108 -3.55 2.50 -10.24
N ILE A 109 -2.38 1.95 -10.58
CA ILE A 109 -1.10 2.31 -9.97
C ILE A 109 -0.36 3.25 -10.92
N ASP A 110 -0.06 4.46 -10.44
CA ASP A 110 0.72 5.46 -11.16
C ASP A 110 2.07 5.63 -10.48
N TRP A 111 3.14 5.27 -11.17
CA TRP A 111 4.50 5.29 -10.64
C TRP A 111 5.10 6.70 -10.61
N CYS A 112 5.71 7.07 -9.49
CA CYS A 112 6.50 8.29 -9.37
C CYS A 112 7.89 8.10 -10.00
N ARG A 113 8.48 9.18 -10.52
CA ARG A 113 9.77 9.18 -11.24
C ARG A 113 10.96 8.72 -10.40
N ASP A 114 10.89 8.90 -9.08
CA ASP A 114 11.91 8.53 -8.11
C ASP A 114 11.84 7.05 -7.67
N THR A 115 10.85 6.28 -8.15
CA THR A 115 10.77 4.83 -7.90
C THR A 115 12.09 4.13 -8.24
N GLY A 116 12.58 3.31 -7.32
CA GLY A 116 13.81 2.52 -7.49
C GLY A 116 15.10 3.34 -7.34
N THR A 117 15.02 4.67 -7.21
CA THR A 117 16.20 5.53 -7.07
C THR A 117 16.78 5.41 -5.66
N ARG A 118 18.11 5.29 -5.54
CA ARG A 118 18.81 5.44 -4.26
C ARG A 118 18.76 6.91 -3.84
N PRO A 119 18.27 7.25 -2.63
CA PRO A 119 18.49 8.61 -2.14
C PRO A 119 20.01 8.87 -2.17
N PRO A 120 20.47 10.07 -2.56
CA PRO A 120 21.90 10.39 -2.50
C PRO A 120 22.37 10.07 -1.08
N VAL A 121 23.46 9.32 -0.96
CA VAL A 121 24.08 9.07 0.33
C VAL A 121 24.39 10.43 0.94
N SER A 122 23.65 10.82 1.98
CA SER A 122 24.07 11.93 2.82
C SER A 122 25.39 11.50 3.43
N ASN A 123 26.50 12.15 3.07
CA ASN A 123 27.74 12.08 3.82
C ASN A 123 27.53 12.75 5.19
N ALA A 124 26.69 12.14 6.03
CA ALA A 124 26.60 12.45 7.45
C ALA A 124 27.53 11.45 8.14
N PRO A 125 28.57 11.92 8.85
CA PRO A 125 29.44 11.01 9.58
C PRO A 125 28.61 10.20 10.58
N LEU A 126 28.82 8.88 10.58
CA LEU A 126 28.27 7.96 11.56
C LEU A 126 28.67 8.46 12.94
N ALA A 127 27.71 8.95 13.73
CA ALA A 127 27.96 9.29 15.13
C ALA A 127 28.47 8.03 15.83
N THR A 128 29.76 7.98 16.11
CA THR A 128 30.37 6.97 16.97
C THR A 128 29.82 7.19 18.38
N SER A 129 28.89 6.33 18.82
CA SER A 129 28.59 6.20 20.24
C SER A 129 29.87 5.75 20.97
N PRO A 130 30.21 6.35 22.13
CA PRO A 130 31.32 5.86 22.94
C PRO A 130 30.94 4.52 23.56
N MET A 131 31.88 3.58 23.52
CA MET A 131 31.81 2.29 24.19
C MET A 131 31.74 2.50 25.71
N GLU A 132 30.64 2.10 26.34
CA GLU A 132 30.60 1.87 27.78
C GLU A 132 31.57 0.73 28.12
N GLY A 133 32.59 1.05 28.91
CA GLY A 133 33.55 0.08 29.44
C GLY A 133 32.92 -0.80 30.53
N PRO A 134 33.49 -1.97 30.83
CA PRO A 134 32.92 -2.89 31.79
C PRO A 134 33.13 -2.37 33.22
N SER A 135 32.04 -2.28 33.97
CA SER A 135 32.06 -2.06 35.43
C SER A 135 32.72 -3.25 36.11
N ARG A 136 33.68 -2.98 36.98
CA ARG A 136 34.21 -3.93 37.97
C ARG A 136 33.19 -4.16 39.08
#